data_AF-A0A8J7ZQV0-F1
#
_entry.id   AF-A0A8J7ZQV0-F1
#
_cell.length_a   1.000
_cell.length_b   1.000
_cell.length_c   1.000
_cell.angle_alpha   90.00
_cell.angle_beta   90.00
_cell.angle_gamma   90.00
#
_symmetry.space_group_name_H-M   'P 1'
#
loop_
_entity.id
_entity.type
_entity.pdbx_description
1 polymer ?
#
loop_
_entity_poly.entity_id
_entity_poly.type
_entity_poly.pdbx_seq_one_letter_code
_entity_poly.pdbx_strand_id
1 'polypeptide(L)' 'MANRCTLCRERIESGDKRVLCQCGQLLHGHCAEAHEEWCSTGGRERWIGTVEL' A
#
# COMPACT_ATOMS: atom_id res chain seq x y z
N MET A 1 -12.21 -8.02 -11.66
CA MET A 1 -11.63 -7.08 -10.69
C MET A 1 -10.15 -7.36 -10.56
N ALA A 2 -9.29 -6.34 -10.67
CA ALA A 2 -7.84 -6.53 -10.64
C ALA A 2 -7.37 -6.74 -9.20
N ASN A 3 -7.20 -8.00 -8.79
CA ASN A 3 -6.60 -8.36 -7.51
C ASN A 3 -5.07 -8.23 -7.63
N ARG A 4 -4.54 -7.00 -7.70
CA ARG A 4 -3.10 -6.75 -7.71
C ARG A 4 -2.72 -5.80 -6.60
N CYS A 5 -1.57 -6.06 -5.99
CA CYS A 5 -1.01 -5.14 -5.02
C CYS A 5 -0.44 -3.93 -5.74
N THR A 6 -0.74 -2.76 -5.22
CA THR A 6 -0.33 -1.48 -5.83
C THR A 6 1.17 -1.21 -5.59
N LEU A 7 1.78 -1.88 -4.60
CA LEU A 7 3.19 -1.71 -4.23
C LEU A 7 4.10 -2.65 -5.03
N CYS A 8 3.98 -3.97 -4.84
CA CYS A 8 4.83 -4.95 -5.55
C CYS A 8 4.32 -5.29 -6.96
N ARG A 9 3.12 -4.84 -7.34
CA ARG A 9 2.46 -5.11 -8.65
C ARG A 9 2.13 -6.59 -8.91
N GLU A 10 2.39 -7.47 -7.95
CA GLU A 10 2.04 -8.88 -8.03
C GLU A 10 0.54 -9.11 -7.85
N ARG A 11 0.06 -10.26 -8.34
CA ARG A 11 -1.32 -10.69 -8.16
C ARG A 11 -1.55 -11.14 -6.71
N ILE A 12 -2.70 -10.76 -6.18
CA ILE A 12 -3.22 -11.22 -4.89
C ILE A 12 -4.13 -12.41 -5.20
N GLU A 13 -3.68 -13.61 -4.81
CA GLU A 13 -4.41 -14.85 -5.05
C GLU A 13 -5.50 -15.08 -3.99
N SER A 14 -6.49 -15.92 -4.30
CA SER A 14 -7.51 -16.32 -3.33
C SER A 14 -6.86 -17.13 -2.21
N GLY A 15 -6.75 -16.53 -1.03
CA GLY A 15 -6.05 -17.11 0.14
C GLY A 15 -4.96 -16.19 0.67
N ASP A 16 -4.49 -15.25 -0.15
CA ASP A 16 -3.52 -14.26 0.29
C ASP A 16 -4.19 -13.17 1.14
N LYS A 17 -3.47 -12.66 2.15
CA LYS A 17 -3.97 -11.62 3.03
C LYS A 17 -4.00 -10.31 2.24
N ARG A 18 -5.19 -9.87 1.83
CA ARG A 18 -5.38 -8.56 1.19
C ARG A 18 -5.69 -7.48 2.22
N VAL A 19 -5.10 -6.31 2.04
CA VAL A 19 -5.36 -5.13 2.86
C VAL A 19 -5.74 -3.98 1.95
N LEU A 20 -6.88 -3.35 2.24
CA LEU A 20 -7.25 -2.08 1.63
C LEU A 20 -6.83 -0.97 2.58
N CYS A 21 -5.77 -0.25 2.24
CA CYS A 21 -5.31 0.87 3.04
C CYS A 21 -6.30 2.03 2.95
N GLN A 22 -6.33 2.88 3.98
CA GLN A 22 -7.16 4.10 4.00
C GLN A 22 -6.80 5.10 2.89
N CYS A 23 -5.60 5.02 2.32
CA CYS A 23 -5.21 5.78 1.12
C CYS A 23 -5.89 5.30 -0.17
N GLY A 24 -6.65 4.20 -0.12
CA GLY A 24 -7.34 3.60 -1.26
C GLY A 24 -6.51 2.55 -2.03
N GLN A 25 -5.26 2.31 -1.64
CA GLN A 25 -4.41 1.29 -2.27
C GLN A 25 -4.74 -0.12 -1.76
N LEU A 26 -4.90 -1.05 -2.70
CA LEU A 26 -4.99 -2.48 -2.42
C LEU A 26 -3.57 -3.06 -2.34
N LEU A 27 -3.27 -3.78 -1.25
CA LEU A 27 -1.94 -4.29 -0.94
C LEU A 27 -2.00 -5.75 -0.46
N HIS A 28 -0.90 -6.49 -0.64
CA HIS A 28 -0.64 -7.72 0.12
C HIS A 28 -0.44 -7.38 1.60
N GLY A 29 -0.67 -8.33 2.48
CA GLY A 29 -0.52 -8.15 3.93
C GLY A 29 0.89 -7.71 4.32
N HIS A 30 1.91 -8.34 3.74
CA HIS A 30 3.30 -7.97 3.96
C HIS A 30 3.64 -6.57 3.38
N CYS A 31 3.03 -6.21 2.24
CA CYS A 31 3.20 -4.88 1.66
C CYS A 31 2.48 -3.80 2.48
N ALA A 32 1.41 -4.15 3.19
CA ALA A 32 0.65 -3.21 4.00
C ALA A 32 1.45 -2.74 5.21
N GLU A 33 2.18 -3.65 5.88
CA GLU A 33 3.07 -3.29 6.99
C GLU A 33 4.18 -2.34 6.52
N ALA A 34 4.85 -2.66 5.41
CA ALA A 34 5.85 -1.78 4.82
C ALA A 34 5.25 -0.45 4.29
N HIS A 35 3.99 -0.45 3.84
CA HIS A 35 3.32 0.74 3.36
C HIS A 35 2.84 1.65 4.49
N GLU A 36 2.51 1.12 5.67
CA GLU A 36 1.97 1.90 6.78
C GLU A 36 2.89 3.07 7.16
N GLU A 37 4.20 2.86 7.15
CA GLU A 37 5.19 3.91 7.47
C GLU A 37 5.19 5.06 6.45
N TRP A 38 4.98 4.74 5.16
CA TRP A 38 5.07 5.65 4.01
C TRP A 38 3.70 6.08 3.46
N CYS A 39 2.61 5.71 4.14
CA CYS A 39 1.25 5.95 3.67
C CYS A 39 0.97 7.45 3.55
N SER A 40 0.56 7.92 2.37
CA SER A 40 0.30 9.35 2.12
C SER A 40 -0.80 9.95 2.99
N THR A 41 -1.71 9.12 3.53
CA THR A 41 -2.88 9.57 4.29
C THR A 41 -2.66 9.52 5.81
N GLY A 42 -1.80 8.62 6.31
CA GLY A 42 -1.60 8.39 7.74
C GLY A 42 -0.24 7.85 8.17
N GLY A 43 0.71 7.72 7.23
CA GLY A 43 2.05 7.24 7.54
C GLY A 43 2.85 8.27 8.32
N ARG A 44 3.67 7.78 9.26
CA ARG A 44 4.56 8.58 10.09
C ARG A 44 5.52 9.43 9.25
N GLU A 45 5.82 8.99 8.02
CA GLU A 45 6.73 9.64 7.08
C GLU A 45 6.02 10.35 5.93
N ARG A 46 4.73 10.69 6.08
CA ARG A 46 3.93 11.49 5.13
C ARG A 46 4.67 12.70 4.51
N TRP A 47 5.65 13.24 5.22
CA TRP A 47 6.41 14.43 4.84
C TRP A 47 7.58 14.16 3.87
N ILE A 48 8.01 12.91 3.66
CA ILE A 48 9.14 12.59 2.76
C ILE A 48 8.73 12.50 1.28
N GLY A 49 7.43 12.61 0.98
CA GLY A 49 6.90 12.62 -0.40
C GLY A 49 6.73 14.01 -1.04
N THR A 50 6.88 15.11 -0.29
CA THR A 50 6.89 16.47 -0.86
C THR A 50 8.31 16.81 -1.31
N VAL A 51 8.73 16.21 -2.42
CA VAL A 51 9.74 16.85 -3.27
C VAL A 51 8.96 17.82 -4.14
N GLU A 52 9.01 19.10 -3.78
CA GLU A 52 8.65 20.19 -4.66
C GLU A 52 9.64 20.20 -5.84
N LEU A 53 9.13 20.01 -7.06
CA LEU A 53 9.80 20.38 -8.31
C LEU A 53 8.80 21.16 -9.17
#